data_AF-A0A845TWG2-F1
#
_entry.id   AF-A0A845TWG2-F1
#
_cell.length_a   1.000
_cell.length_b   1.000
_cell.length_c   1.000
_cell.angle_alpha   90.00
_cell.angle_beta   90.00
_cell.angle_gamma   90.00
#
_symmetry.space_group_name_H-M   'P 1'
#
loop_
_entity.id
_entity.type
_entity.pdbx_description
1 polymer ?
#
loop_
_entity_poly.entity_id
_entity_poly.type
_entity_poly.pdbx_seq_one_letter_code
_entity_poly.pdbx_strand_id
1 'polypeptide(L)'
;MMNKVSYTNETRNFQHIGGVTVPPGETRDVDPSLLPDYQPEVPEQADAQGDPIAELLENNVKTVSAELANLSDDDLSHAALLEQDGQNRKSLIEAMSVETLRRATEKADKAGE
;
A
#
# COMPACT_ATOMS: atom_id res chain seq x y z
N MET A 1 -18.90 -16.82 -9.50
CA MET A 1 -20.08 -15.96 -9.68
C MET A 1 -20.00 -15.41 -11.10
N MET A 2 -20.97 -15.65 -11.97
CA MET A 2 -20.94 -15.08 -13.33
C MET A 2 -21.19 -13.58 -13.22
N ASN A 3 -20.15 -12.77 -13.44
CA ASN A 3 -20.31 -11.33 -13.61
C ASN A 3 -21.08 -11.09 -14.91
N LYS A 4 -22.15 -10.28 -14.88
CA LYS A 4 -22.95 -9.95 -16.06
C LYS A 4 -23.11 -8.45 -16.15
N VAL A 5 -23.03 -7.93 -17.36
CA VAL A 5 -23.28 -6.51 -17.65
C VAL A 5 -24.42 -6.37 -18.63
N SER A 6 -25.19 -5.30 -18.48
CA SER A 6 -26.26 -4.97 -19.42
C SER A 6 -25.66 -4.41 -20.70
N TYR A 7 -25.95 -5.06 -21.83
CA TYR A 7 -25.51 -4.67 -23.15
C TYR A 7 -26.70 -4.32 -24.03
N THR A 8 -26.69 -3.13 -24.63
CA THR A 8 -27.71 -2.68 -25.58
C THR A 8 -27.20 -2.86 -27.00
N ASN A 9 -27.97 -3.56 -27.84
CA ASN A 9 -27.64 -3.68 -29.25
C ASN A 9 -28.10 -2.42 -30.03
N GLU A 10 -27.17 -1.52 -30.30
CA GLU A 10 -27.44 -0.28 -31.06
C GLU A 10 -27.41 -0.47 -32.58
N THR A 11 -27.13 -1.68 -33.06
CA THR A 11 -27.06 -2.00 -34.49
C THR A 11 -28.44 -2.38 -35.04
N ARG A 12 -28.55 -2.47 -36.38
CA ARG A 12 -29.78 -2.91 -37.06
C ARG A 12 -29.91 -4.43 -37.21
N ASN A 13 -28.88 -5.19 -36.82
CA ASN A 13 -28.81 -6.64 -36.96
C ASN A 13 -28.86 -7.31 -35.59
N PHE A 14 -29.25 -8.58 -35.55
CA PHE A 14 -29.10 -9.38 -34.33
C PHE A 14 -27.62 -9.50 -33.96
N GLN A 15 -27.32 -9.34 -32.68
CA GLN A 15 -25.99 -9.57 -32.14
C GLN A 15 -25.98 -10.82 -31.26
N HIS A 16 -24.92 -11.61 -31.37
CA HIS A 16 -24.75 -12.85 -30.63
C HIS A 16 -23.51 -12.73 -29.75
N ILE A 17 -23.71 -12.70 -28.44
CA ILE A 17 -22.66 -12.56 -27.43
C ILE A 17 -22.67 -13.84 -26.59
N GLY A 18 -21.70 -14.72 -26.86
CA GLY A 18 -21.69 -16.08 -26.30
C GLY A 18 -22.98 -16.84 -26.64
N GLY A 19 -23.72 -17.27 -25.62
CA GLY A 19 -25.02 -17.94 -25.78
C GLY A 19 -26.23 -17.00 -25.82
N VAL A 20 -26.05 -15.68 -25.78
CA VAL A 20 -27.13 -14.69 -25.71
C VAL A 20 -27.32 -14.00 -27.06
N THR A 21 -28.53 -14.07 -27.59
CA THR A 21 -28.94 -13.29 -28.77
C THR A 21 -29.62 -12.00 -28.31
N VAL A 22 -29.11 -10.86 -28.78
CA VAL A 22 -29.60 -9.51 -28.48
C VAL A 22 -30.19 -8.90 -29.76
N PRO A 23 -31.53 -8.77 -29.87
CA PRO A 23 -32.17 -8.12 -31.03
C PRO A 23 -31.81 -6.63 -31.16
N PRO A 24 -31.98 -6.03 -32.36
CA PRO A 24 -31.81 -4.59 -32.56
C PRO A 24 -32.65 -3.75 -31.59
N GLY A 25 -32.01 -2.84 -30.86
CA GLY A 25 -32.66 -1.93 -29.92
C GLY A 25 -33.01 -2.54 -28.56
N GLU A 26 -32.69 -3.81 -28.30
CA GLU A 26 -32.91 -4.46 -27.00
C GLU A 26 -31.65 -4.45 -26.13
N THR A 27 -31.87 -4.50 -24.81
CA THR A 27 -30.82 -4.64 -23.80
C THR A 27 -30.90 -6.03 -23.14
N ARG A 28 -29.76 -6.71 -23.02
CA ARG A 28 -29.66 -8.01 -22.33
C ARG A 28 -28.41 -8.12 -21.49
N ASP A 29 -28.48 -8.96 -20.46
CA ASP A 29 -27.34 -9.27 -19.63
C ASP A 29 -26.44 -10.30 -20.31
N VAL A 30 -25.18 -9.92 -20.54
CA VAL A 30 -24.17 -10.73 -21.21
C VAL A 30 -22.92 -10.85 -20.35
N ASP A 31 -22.07 -11.82 -20.70
CA ASP A 31 -20.75 -11.93 -20.11
C ASP A 31 -19.90 -10.75 -20.59
N PRO A 32 -19.42 -9.88 -19.68
CA PRO A 32 -18.66 -8.71 -20.07
C PRO A 32 -17.37 -9.10 -20.81
N SER A 33 -16.75 -10.25 -20.50
CA SER A 33 -15.51 -10.69 -21.16
C SER A 33 -15.65 -10.98 -22.66
N LEU A 34 -16.88 -11.10 -23.16
CA LEU A 34 -17.18 -11.34 -24.56
C LEU A 34 -17.50 -10.05 -25.32
N LEU A 35 -17.49 -8.89 -24.66
CA LEU A 35 -17.68 -7.58 -25.28
C LEU A 35 -16.35 -7.04 -25.83
N PRO A 36 -16.37 -6.34 -26.98
CA PRO A 36 -15.15 -5.83 -27.60
C PRO A 36 -14.42 -4.79 -26.75
N ASP A 37 -15.14 -4.03 -25.92
CA ASP A 37 -14.60 -2.96 -25.07
C ASP A 37 -14.38 -3.41 -23.61
N TYR A 38 -14.32 -4.72 -23.37
CA TYR A 38 -14.09 -5.22 -22.03
C TYR A 38 -12.64 -5.01 -21.59
N GLN A 39 -12.47 -4.04 -20.71
CA GLN A 39 -11.32 -4.00 -19.82
C GLN A 39 -11.71 -4.73 -18.52
N PRO A 40 -11.00 -5.80 -18.11
CA PRO A 40 -11.17 -6.31 -16.76
C PRO A 40 -10.89 -5.17 -15.79
N GLU A 41 -11.81 -4.92 -14.87
CA GLU A 41 -11.53 -4.09 -13.70
C GLU A 41 -10.38 -4.77 -12.98
N VAL A 42 -9.16 -4.27 -13.21
CA VAL A 42 -8.05 -4.54 -12.31
C VAL A 42 -8.53 -3.94 -11.00
N PRO A 43 -8.72 -4.75 -9.93
CA PRO A 43 -9.05 -4.18 -8.64
C PRO A 43 -7.98 -3.12 -8.40
N GLU A 44 -8.42 -1.87 -8.23
CA GLU A 44 -7.56 -0.80 -7.75
C GLU A 44 -6.86 -1.40 -6.55
N GLN A 45 -5.56 -1.67 -6.69
CA GLN A 45 -4.78 -2.15 -5.58
C GLN A 45 -4.92 -1.02 -4.57
N ALA A 46 -5.72 -1.24 -3.52
CA ALA A 46 -5.72 -0.37 -2.38
C ALA A 46 -4.26 -0.20 -2.04
N ASP A 47 -3.76 1.04 -2.14
CA ASP A 47 -2.36 1.35 -1.90
C ASP A 47 -1.99 0.60 -0.63
N ALA A 48 -1.13 -0.42 -0.77
CA ALA A 48 -0.58 -1.09 0.38
C ALA A 48 0.21 0.03 1.06
N GLN A 49 -0.37 0.61 2.11
CA GLN A 49 0.26 1.68 2.86
C GLN A 49 1.65 1.15 3.19
N GLY A 50 2.66 1.79 2.60
CA GLY A 50 4.05 1.40 2.75
C GLY A 50 4.38 1.38 4.23
N ASP A 51 5.41 0.63 4.59
CA ASP A 51 5.94 0.71 5.94
C ASP A 51 6.40 2.16 6.20
N PRO A 52 5.73 2.92 7.08
CA PRO A 52 6.01 4.33 7.27
C PRO A 52 7.43 4.58 7.81
N ILE A 53 8.01 3.58 8.49
CA ILE A 53 9.39 3.65 8.96
C ILE A 53 10.36 3.45 7.79
N ALA A 54 10.05 2.53 6.87
CA ALA A 54 10.83 2.38 5.65
C ALA A 54 10.82 3.67 4.81
N GLU A 55 9.64 4.31 4.65
CA GLU A 55 9.52 5.61 3.97
C GLU A 55 10.29 6.72 4.68
N LEU A 56 10.24 6.78 6.02
CA LEU A 56 11.05 7.73 6.80
C LEU A 56 12.54 7.56 6.50
N LEU A 57 13.04 6.32 6.45
CA LEU A 57 14.45 6.01 6.22
C LEU A 57 14.94 6.35 4.80
N GLU A 58 14.05 6.57 3.83
CA GLU A 58 14.43 7.07 2.50
C GLU A 58 14.98 8.51 2.56
N ASN A 59 14.67 9.26 3.62
CA ASN A 59 15.20 10.59 3.82
C ASN A 59 16.69 10.60 4.20
N ASN A 60 17.30 11.77 4.14
CA ASN A 60 18.69 11.96 4.57
C ASN A 60 18.85 11.81 6.09
N VAL A 61 20.06 11.45 6.54
CA VAL A 61 20.40 11.22 7.95
C VAL A 61 19.98 12.38 8.85
N LYS A 62 20.17 13.64 8.43
CA LYS A 62 19.83 14.80 9.27
C LYS A 62 18.32 14.88 9.52
N THR A 63 17.51 14.63 8.51
CA THR A 63 16.04 14.59 8.63
C THR A 63 15.61 13.45 9.54
N VAL A 64 16.10 12.23 9.30
CA VAL A 64 15.72 11.06 10.12
C VAL A 64 16.15 11.24 11.58
N SER A 65 17.37 11.72 11.83
CA SER A 65 17.88 11.95 13.19
C SER A 65 17.04 12.95 13.99
N ALA A 66 16.40 13.93 13.33
CA ALA A 66 15.53 14.89 14.00
C ALA A 66 14.20 14.26 14.47
N GLU A 67 13.74 13.20 13.81
CA GLU A 67 12.49 12.50 14.13
C GLU A 67 12.65 11.40 15.18
N LEU A 68 13.88 10.97 15.49
CA LEU A 68 14.12 9.86 16.43
C LEU A 68 13.48 10.07 17.81
N ALA A 69 13.42 11.31 18.29
CA ALA A 69 12.80 11.65 19.57
C ALA A 69 11.26 11.51 19.56
N ASN A 70 10.64 11.56 18.38
CA ASN A 70 9.19 11.46 18.19
C ASN A 70 8.72 10.02 17.96
N LEU A 71 9.63 9.10 17.63
CA LEU A 71 9.30 7.70 17.40
C LEU A 71 8.91 6.99 18.70
N SER A 72 7.99 6.03 18.61
CA SER A 72 7.77 5.08 19.70
C SER A 72 9.01 4.20 19.91
N ASP A 73 9.08 3.47 21.03
CA ASP A 73 10.20 2.54 21.26
C ASP A 73 10.21 1.38 20.24
N ASP A 74 9.02 0.94 19.83
CA ASP A 74 8.85 -0.12 18.84
C ASP A 74 9.28 0.39 17.46
N ASP A 75 8.86 1.60 17.07
CA ASP A 75 9.26 2.21 15.80
C ASP A 75 10.76 2.52 15.74
N LEU A 76 11.35 2.97 16.85
CA LEU A 76 12.80 3.21 16.93
C LEU A 76 13.59 1.89 16.78
N SER A 77 13.10 0.81 17.38
CA SER A 77 13.69 -0.52 17.26
C SER A 77 13.56 -1.07 15.83
N HIS A 78 12.39 -0.88 15.22
CA HIS A 78 12.11 -1.28 13.84
C HIS A 78 12.98 -0.50 12.85
N ALA A 79 13.11 0.82 13.04
CA ALA A 79 13.98 1.67 12.22
C ALA A 79 15.45 1.22 12.30
N ALA A 80 15.92 0.83 13.49
CA ALA A 80 17.28 0.32 13.67
C ALA A 80 17.51 -1.00 12.92
N LEU A 81 16.54 -1.91 12.94
CA LEU A 81 16.61 -3.17 12.20
C LEU A 81 16.65 -2.93 10.69
N LEU A 82 15.70 -2.12 10.17
CA LEU A 82 15.62 -1.78 8.75
C LEU A 82 16.88 -1.06 8.26
N GLU A 83 17.42 -0.14 9.06
CA GLU A 83 18.64 0.57 8.70
C GLU A 83 19.86 -0.37 8.67
N GLN A 84 19.98 -1.31 9.62
CA GLN A 84 21.08 -2.28 9.67
C GLN A 84 21.05 -3.25 8.48
N ASP A 85 19.87 -3.73 8.10
CA ASP A 85 19.68 -4.66 6.98
C ASP A 85 19.71 -3.96 5.60
N GLY A 86 19.42 -2.66 5.57
CA GLY A 86 19.32 -1.84 4.37
C GLY A 86 20.54 -0.96 4.10
N GLN A 87 20.36 0.36 4.24
CA GLN A 87 21.37 1.36 3.85
C GLN A 87 22.62 1.37 4.76
N ASN A 88 22.50 0.85 5.98
CA ASN A 88 23.55 0.66 6.96
C ASN A 88 24.39 1.92 7.23
N ARG A 89 23.72 3.08 7.34
CA ARG A 89 24.35 4.38 7.57
C ARG A 89 24.81 4.46 9.02
N LYS A 90 26.11 4.27 9.23
CA LYS A 90 26.76 4.24 10.55
C LYS A 90 26.35 5.38 11.47
N SER A 91 26.36 6.62 10.97
CA SER A 91 25.98 7.80 11.76
C SER A 91 24.53 7.77 12.24
N LEU A 92 23.63 7.17 11.45
CA LEU A 92 22.22 7.06 11.82
C LEU A 92 22.01 5.93 12.85
N ILE A 93 22.69 4.80 12.68
CA ILE A 93 22.69 3.69 13.65
C ILE A 93 23.24 4.15 15.01
N GLU A 94 24.33 4.93 15.00
CA GLU A 94 24.87 5.55 16.21
C GLU A 94 23.85 6.49 16.86
N ALA A 95 23.16 7.34 16.08
CA ALA A 95 22.12 8.23 16.59
C ALA A 95 20.94 7.47 17.23
N MET A 96 20.48 6.38 16.59
CA MET A 96 19.42 5.51 17.14
C MET A 96 19.88 4.84 18.45
N SER A 97 21.14 4.39 18.53
CA SER A 97 21.70 3.78 19.74
C SER A 97 21.78 4.78 20.90
N VAL A 98 22.19 6.02 20.62
CA VAL A 98 22.23 7.11 21.61
C VAL A 98 20.82 7.41 22.12
N GLU A 99 19.83 7.48 21.23
CA GLU A 99 18.44 7.75 21.63
C GLU A 99 17.86 6.61 22.50
N THR A 100 18.12 5.35 22.15
CA THR A 100 17.72 4.19 22.97
C THR A 100 18.33 4.24 24.38
N LEU A 101 19.63 4.59 24.48
CA LEU A 101 20.31 4.73 25.77
C LEU A 101 19.70 5.87 26.61
N ARG A 102 19.44 7.03 25.99
CA ARG A 102 18.81 8.19 26.65
C ARG A 102 17.47 7.78 27.28
N ARG A 103 16.61 7.10 26.53
CA ARG A 103 15.30 6.63 27.01
C ARG A 103 15.43 5.61 28.14
N ALA A 104 16.39 4.70 28.06
CA ALA A 104 16.63 3.72 29.11
C ALA A 104 17.05 4.39 30.43
N THR A 105 17.93 5.39 30.38
CA THR A 105 18.31 6.18 31.56
C THR A 105 17.11 6.91 32.15
N GLU A 106 16.31 7.60 31.34
CA GLU A 106 15.13 8.33 31.82
C GLU A 106 14.08 7.42 32.47
N LYS A 107 13.92 6.19 31.96
CA LYS A 107 13.03 5.19 32.56
C LYS A 107 13.58 4.67 33.89
N ALA A 108 14.90 4.45 33.98
CA ALA A 108 15.55 4.01 35.21
C ALA A 108 15.43 5.05 36.31
N ASP A 109 15.63 6.33 35.98
CA ASP A 109 15.50 7.44 36.93
C ASP A 109 14.07 7.56 37.46
N LYS A 110 13.06 7.46 36.58
CA LYS A 110 11.64 7.51 36.96
C LYS A 110 11.15 6.31 37.78
N ALA A 111 11.82 5.17 37.69
CA ALA A 111 11.45 3.97 38.45
C ALA A 111 12.04 3.95 39.87
N GLY A 112 12.98 4.85 40.18
CA GLY A 112 13.64 4.97 41.48
C GLY A 112 13.03 6.03 42.42
N GLU A 113 12.05 6.81 41.95
CA GLU A 113 11.24 7.75 42.74
C GLU A 113 9.95 7.11 43.26
#